data_AF-A0A7C7WXN0-F1
#
_entry.id   AF-A0A7C7WXN0-F1
#
_cell.length_a   1.000
_cell.length_b   1.000
_cell.length_c   1.000
_cell.angle_alpha   90.00
_cell.angle_beta   90.00
_cell.angle_gamma   90.00
#
_symmetry.space_group_name_H-M   'P 1'
#
loop_
_entity.id
_entity.type
_entity.pdbx_description
1 polymer ?
#
loop_
_entity_poly.entity_id
_entity_poly.type
_entity_poly.pdbx_seq_one_letter_code
_entity_poly.pdbx_strand_id
1 'polypeptide(L)' 'MSDSLDPYYEWLGIPAEDQPPTHYRLLGITQLETNPTVIENATDRKMRYLRSFQNGPRGNVSQKLLNEVARARSDGGRKS' A
#
# COMPACT_ATOMS: atom_id res chain seq x y z
N MET A 1 -0.91 -4.99 27.20
CA MET A 1 -2.00 -4.20 26.58
C MET A 1 -1.39 -3.07 25.77
N SER A 2 -1.29 -3.29 24.46
CA SER A 2 -1.24 -2.30 23.38
C SER A 2 -1.24 -3.13 22.11
N ASP A 3 -2.35 -3.83 21.82
CA ASP A 3 -2.57 -4.44 20.50
C ASP A 3 -2.91 -3.33 19.51
N SER A 4 -1.98 -2.39 19.39
CA SER A 4 -1.98 -1.37 18.37
C SER A 4 -1.76 -2.10 17.06
N LEU A 5 -2.86 -2.34 16.34
CA LEU A 5 -2.83 -2.80 14.95
C LEU A 5 -1.70 -2.06 14.24
N ASP A 6 -0.76 -2.81 13.69
CA ASP A 6 0.12 -2.30 12.66
C ASP A 6 -0.53 -2.63 11.30
N PRO A 7 -1.21 -1.67 10.65
CA PRO A 7 -1.91 -1.94 9.41
C PRO A 7 -0.94 -2.17 8.24
N TYR A 8 0.31 -1.69 8.33
CA TYR A 8 1.32 -2.00 7.32
C TYR A 8 1.74 -3.47 7.43
N TYR A 9 1.95 -3.96 8.65
CA TYR A 9 2.27 -5.37 8.85
C TYR A 9 1.08 -6.29 8.57
N GLU A 10 -0.07 -6.06 9.22
CA GLU A 10 -1.21 -6.98 9.15
C GLU A 10 -1.91 -7.01 7.77
N TRP A 11 -1.95 -5.89 7.05
CA TRP A 11 -2.68 -5.81 5.78
C TRP A 11 -1.75 -5.79 4.57
N LEU A 12 -0.57 -5.21 4.69
CA LEU A 12 0.36 -5.08 3.56
C LEU A 12 1.56 -6.01 3.67
N GLY A 13 1.75 -6.71 4.80
CA GLY A 13 2.89 -7.60 5.02
C GLY A 13 4.22 -6.86 5.13
N ILE A 14 4.19 -5.60 5.60
CA ILE A 14 5.37 -4.74 5.71
C ILE A 14 5.78 -4.69 7.19
N PRO A 15 6.85 -5.41 7.58
CA PRO A 15 7.27 -5.46 8.98
C PRO A 15 7.87 -4.12 9.43
N ALA A 16 8.00 -3.93 10.73
CA ALA A 16 8.41 -2.65 11.31
C ALA A 16 9.79 -2.18 10.84
N GLU A 17 10.72 -3.10 10.57
CA GLU A 17 12.04 -2.80 10.00
C GLU A 17 12.00 -2.23 8.56
N ASP A 18 10.91 -2.49 7.84
CA ASP A 18 10.67 -2.00 6.48
C ASP A 18 9.78 -0.74 6.46
N GLN A 19 9.51 -0.14 7.62
CA GLN A 19 8.73 1.08 7.76
C GLN A 19 9.63 2.32 7.98
N PRO A 20 9.33 3.48 7.35
CA PRO A 20 8.20 3.73 6.47
C PRO A 20 8.34 3.04 5.10
N PRO A 21 7.24 2.54 4.51
CA PRO A 21 7.32 1.78 3.28
C PRO A 21 7.69 2.66 2.08
N THR A 22 8.47 2.10 1.17
CA THR A 22 8.68 2.68 -0.16
C THR A 22 7.44 2.50 -1.05
N HIS A 23 7.35 3.24 -2.14
CA HIS A 23 6.27 3.07 -3.13
C HIS A 23 6.19 1.62 -3.66
N TYR A 24 7.33 0.99 -3.93
CA TYR A 24 7.37 -0.41 -4.38
C TYR A 24 6.86 -1.39 -3.30
N ARG A 25 7.19 -1.14 -2.02
CA ARG A 25 6.72 -1.95 -0.90
C ARG A 25 5.23 -1.79 -0.66
N LEU A 26 4.69 -0.57 -0.73
CA LEU A 26 3.24 -0.33 -0.68
C LEU A 26 2.48 -1.12 -1.75
N LEU A 27 3.05 -1.23 -2.96
CA LEU A 27 2.45 -1.96 -4.08
C LEU A 27 2.72 -3.47 -4.01
N GLY A 28 3.69 -3.93 -3.23
CA GLY A 28 4.10 -5.33 -3.16
C GLY A 28 4.78 -5.82 -4.44
N ILE A 29 5.62 -4.97 -5.05
CA ILE A 29 6.37 -5.26 -6.27
C ILE A 29 7.87 -5.10 -6.06
N THR A 30 8.67 -5.63 -6.98
CA THR A 30 10.14 -5.51 -6.96
C THR A 30 10.57 -4.03 -7.00
N GLN A 31 11.63 -3.71 -6.26
CA GLN A 31 12.24 -2.39 -6.31
C GLN A 31 12.72 -2.08 -7.73
N LEU A 32 12.55 -0.83 -8.17
CA LEU A 32 12.88 -0.38 -9.53
C LEU A 32 12.05 -1.05 -10.64
N GLU A 33 10.88 -1.63 -10.32
CA GLU A 33 9.93 -2.03 -11.36
C GLU A 33 9.54 -0.81 -12.21
N THR A 34 9.66 -0.95 -13.53
CA THR A 34 9.36 0.12 -14.50
C THR A 34 8.26 -0.24 -15.48
N ASN A 35 7.78 -1.48 -15.48
CA ASN A 35 6.70 -1.91 -16.34
C ASN A 35 5.37 -1.31 -15.85
N PRO A 36 4.75 -0.39 -16.62
CA PRO A 36 3.54 0.30 -16.18
C PRO A 36 2.37 -0.66 -15.95
N THR A 37 2.26 -1.74 -16.72
CA THR A 37 1.22 -2.75 -16.55
C THR A 37 1.39 -3.51 -15.24
N VAL A 38 2.62 -3.79 -14.81
CA VAL A 38 2.88 -4.45 -13.51
C VAL A 38 2.49 -3.51 -12.36
N ILE A 39 2.88 -2.24 -12.45
CA ILE A 39 2.57 -1.21 -11.44
C ILE A 39 1.06 -0.99 -11.33
N GLU A 40 0.35 -0.88 -12.45
CA GLU A 40 -1.10 -0.68 -12.47
C GLU A 40 -1.84 -1.90 -11.87
N ASN A 41 -1.48 -3.11 -12.31
CA ASN A 41 -2.08 -4.32 -11.78
C ASN A 41 -1.84 -4.48 -10.26
N ALA A 42 -0.66 -4.13 -9.77
CA ALA A 42 -0.34 -4.17 -8.35
C ALA A 42 -1.15 -3.13 -7.55
N THR A 43 -1.23 -1.91 -8.06
CA THR A 43 -2.05 -0.83 -7.47
C THR A 43 -3.50 -1.27 -7.35
N ASP A 44 -4.08 -1.80 -8.43
CA ASP A 44 -5.47 -2.23 -8.46
C ASP A 44 -5.78 -3.34 -7.45
N ARG A 45 -4.87 -4.32 -7.31
CA ARG A 45 -4.99 -5.38 -6.30
C ARG A 45 -4.99 -4.78 -4.89
N LYS A 46 -4.06 -3.88 -4.57
CA LYS A 46 -3.98 -3.25 -3.24
C LYS A 46 -5.18 -2.37 -2.95
N MET A 47 -5.61 -1.57 -3.91
CA MET A 47 -6.79 -0.72 -3.78
C MET A 47 -8.05 -1.55 -3.53
N ARG A 48 -8.26 -2.66 -4.26
CA ARG A 48 -9.40 -3.56 -4.01
C ARG A 48 -9.35 -4.18 -2.61
N TYR A 49 -8.19 -4.66 -2.19
CA TYR A 49 -8.03 -5.27 -0.87
C TYR A 49 -8.30 -4.27 0.24
N LEU A 50 -7.69 -3.07 0.18
CA LEU A 50 -7.90 -2.04 1.18
C LEU A 50 -9.37 -1.57 1.21
N ARG A 51 -10.03 -1.41 0.06
CA ARG A 51 -11.46 -1.05 0.01
C ARG A 51 -12.37 -2.02 0.77
N SER A 52 -11.98 -3.29 0.93
CA SER A 52 -12.77 -4.26 1.71
C SER A 52 -12.89 -3.89 3.20
N PHE A 53 -11.98 -3.06 3.72
CA PHE A 53 -11.97 -2.59 5.11
C PHE A 53 -12.61 -1.21 5.31
N GLN A 54 -12.99 -0.51 4.25
CA GLN A 54 -13.49 0.88 4.32
C GLN A 54 -14.72 1.06 5.21
N ASN A 55 -15.63 0.08 5.21
CA ASN A 55 -16.86 0.13 6.01
C ASN A 55 -16.70 -0.53 7.39
N GLY A 56 -15.50 -1.03 7.71
CA GLY A 56 -15.21 -1.70 8.98
C GLY A 56 -14.78 -0.72 10.08
N PRO A 57 -14.53 -1.24 11.30
CA PRO A 57 -14.08 -0.44 12.46
C PRO A 57 -12.78 0.35 12.22
N ARG A 58 -12.00 -0.03 11.20
CA ARG A 58 -10.71 0.56 10.83
C ARG A 58 -10.78 1.29 9.47
N GLY A 59 -11.97 1.75 9.07
CA GLY A 59 -12.21 2.40 7.78
C GLY A 59 -11.36 3.65 7.55
N ASN A 60 -11.09 4.43 8.60
CA ASN A 60 -10.18 5.58 8.54
C ASN A 60 -8.74 5.17 8.19
N VAL A 61 -8.22 4.08 8.77
CA VAL A 61 -6.89 3.53 8.47
C VAL A 61 -6.85 3.02 7.03
N SER A 62 -7.89 2.31 6.60
CA SER A 62 -8.05 1.89 5.21
C SER A 62 -8.00 3.07 4.25
N GLN A 63 -8.70 4.16 4.56
CA GLN A 63 -8.72 5.34 3.72
C GLN A 63 -7.35 6.01 3.61
N LYS A 64 -6.59 6.07 4.72
CA LYS A 64 -5.21 6.57 4.71
C LYS A 64 -4.33 5.75 3.77
N LEU A 65 -4.36 4.42 3.89
CA LEU A 65 -3.56 3.52 3.05
C LEU A 65 -3.98 3.58 1.57
N LEU A 66 -5.27 3.74 1.28
CA LEU A 66 -5.75 3.96 -0.10
C LEU A 66 -5.15 5.21 -0.72
N ASN A 67 -5.02 6.30 0.04
CA ASN A 67 -4.39 7.53 -0.44
C ASN A 67 -2.90 7.33 -0.69
N GLU A 68 -2.20 6.60 0.17
CA GLU A 68 -0.77 6.27 0.01
C GLU A 68 -0.53 5.40 -1.24
N VAL A 69 -1.35 4.37 -1.45
CA VAL A 69 -1.29 3.52 -2.65
C VAL A 69 -1.59 4.31 -3.92
N ALA A 70 -2.59 5.20 -3.89
CA ALA A 70 -2.91 6.08 -5.01
C ALA A 70 -1.73 7.00 -5.37
N ARG A 71 -1.04 7.54 -4.36
CA ARG A 71 0.17 8.35 -4.56
C ARG A 71 1.33 7.52 -5.12
N ALA A 72 1.54 6.30 -4.62
CA ALA A 72 2.59 5.41 -5.09
C ALA A 72 2.49 5.10 -6.60
N ARG A 73 1.26 4.97 -7.12
CA ARG A 73 1.01 4.85 -8.57
C ARG A 73 1.54 6.05 -9.36
N SER A 74 1.30 7.26 -8.87
CA SER A 74 1.70 8.50 -9.56
C SER A 74 3.21 8.75 -9.49
N ASP A 75 3.86 8.33 -8.40
CA ASP A 75 5.30 8.54 -8.19
C ASP A 75 6.15 7.46 -8.88
N GLY A 76 5.67 6.22 -9.03
CA GLY A 76 6.35 5.18 -9.82
C GLY A 76 6.29 5.38 -11.34
N GLY A 77 5.38 6.24 -11.82
CA GLY A 77 5.24 6.59 -13.24
C GLY A 77 6.03 7.84 -13.66
N ARG A 78 6.44 8.70 -12.72
CA ARG A 78 7.37 9.80 -12.99
C ARG A 78 8.78 9.27 -12.75
N LYS A 79 9.51 8.98 -13.83
CA LYS A 79 10.98 9.02 -13.77
C LYS A 79 11.36 10.38 -13.19
N SER A 80 11.84 10.39 -11.94
CA SER A 80 12.71 11.47 -11.48
C SER A 80 14.08 11.34 -12.13
#